data_AF-A0A7C8YT27-F1
#
_entry.id   AF-A0A7C8YT27-F1
#
_cell.length_a   1.000
_cell.length_b   1.000
_cell.length_c   1.000
_cell.angle_alpha   90.00
_cell.angle_beta   90.00
_cell.angle_gamma   90.00
#
_symmetry.space_group_name_H-M   'P 1'
#
loop_
_entity.id
_entity.type
_entity.pdbx_description
1 polymer ?
#
loop_
_entity_poly.entity_id
_entity_poly.type
_entity_poly.pdbx_seq_one_letter_code
_entity_poly.pdbx_strand_id
1 'polypeptide(L)'
;HWLSQAPVGLYSPEGRAINKGNIYISETSPREVGKAYLGQFEGDMTQFLQCRSQEVVSNGLMLLTFRGRPSSSNLATWQPWELKLLSQAVTSLVSKGMVEEEKVDSFDFP
;
A
#
# COMPACT_ATOMS: atom_id res chain seq x y z
N HIS A 1 -1.54 7.37 1.03
CA HIS A 1 -0.34 8.24 0.98
C HIS A 1 0.71 7.49 0.20
N TRP A 2 1.84 8.12 -0.15
CA TRP A 2 2.88 7.44 -0.92
C TRP A 2 3.85 6.72 0.01
N LEU A 3 4.13 5.46 -0.27
CA LEU A 3 5.28 4.74 0.25
C LEU A 3 6.49 4.94 -0.66
N SER A 4 7.69 4.66 -0.13
CA SER A 4 8.93 4.73 -0.90
C SER A 4 9.00 3.66 -2.00
N GLN A 5 8.31 2.53 -1.78
CA GLN A 5 8.20 1.40 -2.68
C GLN A 5 6.99 0.52 -2.29
N ALA A 6 6.58 -0.38 -3.19
CA ALA A 6 5.63 -1.42 -2.83
C ALA A 6 6.21 -2.30 -1.70
N PRO A 7 5.41 -2.70 -0.70
CA PRO A 7 5.95 -3.47 0.43
C PRO A 7 6.59 -4.79 0.00
N VAL A 8 7.83 -5.01 0.44
CA VAL A 8 8.60 -6.24 0.11
C VAL A 8 7.92 -7.51 0.64
N GLY A 9 7.16 -7.39 1.73
CA GLY A 9 6.41 -8.48 2.35
C GLY A 9 5.19 -8.98 1.55
N LEU A 10 5.00 -8.53 0.30
CA LEU A 10 3.90 -8.95 -0.58
C LEU A 10 4.25 -10.15 -1.47
N TYR A 11 5.45 -10.68 -1.33
CA TYR A 11 5.89 -11.89 -2.00
C TYR A 11 6.16 -13.00 -0.98
N SER A 12 5.72 -14.22 -1.30
CA SER A 12 6.04 -15.42 -0.51
C SER A 12 7.54 -15.71 -0.59
N PRO A 13 8.08 -16.59 0.29
CA PRO A 13 9.47 -17.04 0.20
C PRO A 13 9.84 -17.63 -1.17
N GLU A 14 8.85 -18.16 -1.90
CA GLU A 14 8.99 -18.70 -3.26
C GLU A 14 8.87 -17.62 -4.35
N GLY A 15 8.82 -16.34 -3.98
CA GLY A 15 8.71 -15.21 -4.91
C GLY A 15 7.33 -15.03 -5.53
N ARG A 16 6.28 -15.63 -4.97
CA ARG A 16 4.92 -15.53 -5.50
C ARG A 16 4.17 -14.39 -4.83
N ALA A 17 3.49 -13.57 -5.62
CA ALA A 17 2.65 -12.53 -5.07
C ALA A 17 1.54 -13.12 -4.19
N ILE A 18 1.34 -12.51 -3.02
CA ILE A 18 0.32 -12.92 -2.05
C ILE A 18 -0.99 -12.13 -2.22
N ASN A 19 -0.95 -10.94 -2.83
CA ASN A 19 -2.10 -10.04 -2.98
C ASN A 19 -2.87 -10.26 -4.30
N LYS A 20 -3.16 -11.52 -4.63
CA LYS A 20 -3.73 -11.90 -5.93
C LYS A 20 -5.02 -11.15 -6.27
N GLY A 21 -5.15 -10.74 -7.53
CA GLY A 21 -6.30 -10.05 -8.09
C GLY A 21 -6.56 -8.65 -7.53
N ASN A 22 -5.66 -8.12 -6.70
CA ASN A 22 -5.75 -6.81 -6.09
C ASN A 22 -4.46 -6.04 -6.34
N ILE A 23 -4.57 -4.71 -6.33
CA ILE A 23 -3.42 -3.81 -6.51
C ILE A 23 -3.08 -3.01 -5.24
N TYR A 24 -3.80 -3.28 -4.15
CA TYR A 24 -3.66 -2.68 -2.83
C TYR A 24 -4.36 -3.58 -1.80
N ILE A 25 -4.36 -3.19 -0.52
CA ILE A 25 -5.20 -3.82 0.52
C ILE A 25 -6.65 -3.87 0.04
N SER A 26 -7.32 -5.01 0.20
CA SER A 26 -8.71 -5.23 -0.19
C SER A 26 -9.40 -6.18 0.77
N GLU A 27 -10.72 -6.34 0.65
CA GLU A 27 -11.50 -7.30 1.45
C GLU A 27 -11.12 -8.75 1.14
N THR A 28 -10.59 -9.02 -0.05
CA THR A 28 -10.12 -10.34 -0.48
C THR A 28 -8.64 -10.59 -0.19
N SER A 29 -7.91 -9.57 0.28
CA SER A 29 -6.48 -9.69 0.59
C SER A 29 -6.26 -10.55 1.84
N PRO A 30 -5.22 -11.41 1.86
CA PRO A 30 -4.73 -12.02 3.09
C PRO A 30 -4.34 -10.94 4.12
N ARG A 31 -4.44 -11.25 5.42
CA ARG A 31 -4.13 -10.29 6.50
C ARG A 31 -2.67 -9.82 6.46
N GLU A 32 -1.80 -10.65 5.91
CA GLU A 32 -0.37 -10.42 5.70
C GLU A 32 -0.12 -9.20 4.81
N VAL A 33 -0.99 -8.93 3.83
CA VAL A 33 -0.91 -7.75 2.96
C VAL A 33 -0.99 -6.48 3.78
N GLY A 34 -2.03 -6.35 4.63
CA GLY A 34 -2.18 -5.18 5.51
C GLY A 34 -1.01 -4.99 6.47
N LYS A 35 -0.42 -6.09 6.98
CA LYS A 35 0.78 -6.03 7.83
C LYS A 35 2.01 -5.57 7.05
N ALA A 36 2.18 -6.02 5.80
CA ALA A 36 3.29 -5.60 4.96
C ALA A 36 3.24 -4.09 4.66
N TYR A 37 2.06 -3.57 4.29
CA TYR A 37 1.85 -2.13 4.10
C TYR A 37 2.12 -1.32 5.37
N LEU A 38 1.65 -1.79 6.54
CA LEU A 38 1.94 -1.13 7.80
C LEU A 38 3.45 -1.09 8.09
N GLY A 39 4.16 -2.20 7.90
CA GLY A 39 5.60 -2.26 8.12
C GLY A 39 6.39 -1.34 7.20
N GLN A 40 6.02 -1.27 5.91
CA GLN A 40 6.65 -0.34 4.96
C GLN A 40 6.38 1.12 5.36
N PHE A 41 5.14 1.46 5.74
CA PHE A 41 4.79 2.80 6.22
C PHE A 41 5.58 3.20 7.47
N GLU A 42 5.66 2.31 8.47
CA GLU A 42 6.40 2.56 9.70
C GLU A 42 7.89 2.81 9.42
N GLY A 43 8.49 2.02 8.52
CA GLY A 43 9.87 2.22 8.07
C GLY A 43 10.06 3.57 7.38
N ASP A 44 9.23 3.86 6.37
CA ASP A 44 9.31 5.09 5.58
C ASP A 44 9.09 6.34 6.43
N MET A 45 8.06 6.34 7.29
CA MET A 45 7.77 7.47 8.18
C MET A 45 8.85 7.67 9.23
N THR A 46 9.41 6.59 9.77
CA THR A 46 10.54 6.68 10.70
C THR A 46 11.74 7.32 10.01
N GLN A 47 12.07 6.88 8.79
CA GLN A 47 13.18 7.43 8.04
C GLN A 47 12.93 8.90 7.66
N PHE A 48 11.71 9.25 7.22
CA PHE A 48 11.31 10.63 6.97
C PHE A 48 11.54 11.51 8.21
N LEU A 49 11.04 11.09 9.37
CA LEU A 49 11.17 11.83 10.62
C LEU A 49 12.64 11.93 11.09
N GLN A 50 13.45 10.88 10.86
CA GLN A 50 14.89 10.91 11.13
C GLN A 50 15.63 11.91 10.25
N CYS A 51 15.33 11.98 8.95
CA CYS A 51 15.91 12.99 8.07
C CYS A 51 15.48 14.40 8.51
N ARG A 52 14.18 14.57 8.76
CA ARG A 52 13.63 15.87 9.17
C ARG A 52 14.18 16.36 10.51
N SER A 53 14.47 15.48 11.47
CA SER A 53 15.01 15.87 12.77
C SER A 53 16.42 16.48 12.69
N GLN A 54 17.18 16.16 11.64
CA GLN A 54 18.50 16.76 11.39
C GLN A 54 18.42 18.15 10.74
N GLU A 55 17.32 18.42 10.05
CA GLU A 55 17.15 19.64 9.25
C GLU A 55 16.32 20.72 9.95
N VAL A 56 15.36 20.30 10.77
CA VAL A 56 14.53 21.22 11.55
C VAL A 56 15.33 21.76 12.74
N VAL A 57 15.40 23.09 12.84
CA VAL A 57 16.08 23.77 13.95
C VAL A 57 15.47 23.41 15.31
N SER A 58 16.24 23.56 16.39
CA SER A 58 15.71 23.38 17.75
C SER A 58 14.48 24.26 17.98
N ASN A 59 13.40 23.66 18.52
CA ASN A 59 12.07 24.27 18.68
C ASN A 59 11.34 24.64 17.38
N GLY A 60 11.85 24.20 16.22
CA GLY A 60 11.14 24.28 14.96
C GLY A 60 9.89 23.41 14.95
N LEU A 61 8.90 23.81 14.16
CA LEU A 61 7.61 23.11 14.06
C LEU A 61 7.49 22.42 12.71
N MET A 62 6.81 21.28 12.71
CA MET A 62 6.42 20.56 11.51
C MET A 62 4.92 20.34 11.50
N LEU A 63 4.28 20.70 10.39
CA LEU A 63 2.88 20.40 10.15
C LEU A 63 2.79 19.39 9.01
N LEU A 64 2.19 18.23 9.29
CA LEU A 64 2.01 17.15 8.32
C LEU A 64 0.52 16.96 8.03
N THR A 65 0.16 16.86 6.76
CA THR A 65 -1.19 16.52 6.32
C THR A 65 -1.09 15.49 5.21
N PHE A 66 -1.73 14.33 5.41
CA PHE A 66 -1.72 13.25 4.44
C PHE A 66 -3.02 12.44 4.50
N ARG A 67 -3.27 11.68 3.43
CA ARG A 67 -4.41 10.78 3.35
C ARG A 67 -4.28 9.67 4.39
N GLY A 68 -5.17 9.68 5.38
CA GLY A 68 -5.39 8.59 6.34
C GLY A 68 -6.63 7.76 6.02
N ARG A 69 -7.05 6.97 7.00
CA ARG A 69 -8.31 6.20 6.99
C ARG A 69 -9.21 6.66 8.15
N PRO A 70 -10.54 6.48 8.07
CA PRO A 70 -11.41 6.68 9.23
C PRO A 70 -11.00 5.79 10.40
N SER A 71 -11.02 6.30 11.63
CA SER A 71 -10.64 5.52 12.82
C SER A 71 -11.52 4.29 13.04
N SER A 72 -12.78 4.34 12.62
CA SER A 72 -13.76 3.25 12.67
C SER A 72 -13.55 2.14 11.64
N SER A 73 -12.62 2.30 10.70
CA SER A 73 -12.37 1.30 9.65
C SER A 73 -11.52 0.12 10.14
N ASN A 74 -11.63 -1.03 9.47
CA ASN A 74 -10.77 -2.18 9.70
C ASN A 74 -9.41 -1.98 8.99
N LEU A 75 -8.33 -1.99 9.75
CA LEU A 75 -6.95 -1.89 9.25
C LEU A 75 -6.60 -2.91 8.18
N ALA A 76 -7.12 -4.13 8.29
CA ALA A 76 -6.72 -5.25 7.44
C ALA A 76 -7.40 -5.24 6.07
N THR A 77 -8.50 -4.49 5.89
CA THR A 77 -9.33 -4.55 4.69
C THR A 77 -9.70 -3.18 4.12
N TRP A 78 -9.42 -2.10 4.84
CA TRP A 78 -9.77 -0.76 4.38
C TRP A 78 -8.91 -0.35 3.19
N GLN A 79 -9.58 0.16 2.17
CA GLN A 79 -8.95 0.75 1.00
C GLN A 79 -9.65 2.06 0.61
N PRO A 80 -8.89 3.01 0.05
CA PRO A 80 -9.47 4.22 -0.52
C PRO A 80 -10.32 3.86 -1.75
N TRP A 81 -11.43 4.57 -1.95
CA TRP A 81 -12.39 4.28 -3.02
C TRP A 81 -11.73 4.42 -4.41
N GLU A 82 -10.74 5.30 -4.53
CA GLU A 82 -9.96 5.53 -5.73
C GLU A 82 -9.21 4.26 -6.16
N LEU A 83 -8.54 3.59 -5.21
CA LEU A 83 -7.82 2.33 -5.48
C LEU A 83 -8.77 1.16 -5.69
N LYS A 84 -9.93 1.16 -5.02
CA LYS A 84 -10.98 0.15 -5.27
C LYS A 84 -11.47 0.22 -6.73
N LEU A 85 -11.76 1.41 -7.24
CA LEU A 85 -12.20 1.59 -8.63
C LEU A 85 -11.10 1.22 -9.62
N LEU A 86 -9.85 1.61 -9.32
CA LEU A 86 -8.71 1.25 -10.16
C LEU A 86 -8.52 -0.28 -10.22
N SER A 87 -8.59 -0.96 -9.08
CA SER A 87 -8.52 -2.43 -9.02
C SER A 87 -9.62 -3.06 -9.87
N GLN A 88 -10.87 -2.60 -9.75
CA GLN A 88 -11.99 -3.10 -10.55
C GLN A 88 -11.81 -2.88 -12.06
N ALA A 89 -11.29 -1.71 -12.45
CA ALA A 89 -11.01 -1.40 -13.84
C ALA A 89 -9.95 -2.34 -14.41
N VAL A 90 -8.85 -2.56 -13.66
CA VAL A 90 -7.77 -3.47 -14.06
C VAL A 90 -8.27 -4.92 -14.14
N THR A 91 -9.03 -5.40 -13.15
CA THR A 91 -9.66 -6.73 -13.21
C THR A 91 -10.58 -6.88 -14.43
N SER A 92 -11.31 -5.83 -14.82
CA SER A 92 -12.12 -5.85 -16.04
C SER A 92 -11.28 -5.94 -17.32
N LEU A 93 -10.04 -5.44 -17.33
CA LEU A 93 -9.15 -5.59 -18.48
C LEU A 93 -8.57 -7.01 -18.54
N VAL A 94 -8.30 -7.63 -17.40
CA VAL A 94 -7.91 -9.04 -17.30
C VAL A 94 -9.01 -9.95 -17.86
N SER A 95 -10.26 -9.74 -17.45
CA SER A 95 -11.39 -10.57 -17.94
C SER A 95 -11.64 -10.42 -19.45
N LYS A 96 -11.22 -9.31 -20.05
CA LYS A 96 -11.24 -9.06 -21.50
C LYS A 96 -10.00 -9.59 -22.23
N GLY A 97 -9.04 -10.19 -21.52
CA GLY A 97 -7.78 -10.65 -22.09
C GLY A 97 -6.85 -9.54 -22.57
N MET A 98 -7.07 -8.30 -22.13
CA MET A 98 -6.26 -7.14 -22.51
C MET A 98 -5.03 -6.96 -21.61
N VAL A 99 -5.08 -7.54 -20.41
CA VAL A 99 -3.99 -7.54 -19.43
C VAL A 99 -3.82 -8.97 -18.92
N GLU A 100 -2.58 -9.43 -18.81
CA GLU A 100 -2.26 -10.72 -18.19
C GLU A 100 -2.54 -10.66 -16.68
N GLU A 101 -3.22 -11.67 -16.13
CA GLU A 101 -3.53 -11.76 -14.70
C GLU A 101 -2.27 -11.68 -13.83
N GLU A 102 -1.18 -12.32 -14.26
CA GLU A 102 0.12 -12.30 -13.56
C GLU A 102 0.71 -10.89 -13.40
N LYS A 103 0.45 -9.99 -14.36
CA LYS A 103 0.89 -8.58 -14.25
C LYS A 103 0.10 -7.80 -13.21
N VAL A 104 -1.15 -8.19 -12.96
CA VAL A 104 -1.97 -7.60 -11.90
C VAL A 104 -1.56 -8.18 -10.56
N ASP A 105 -1.41 -9.50 -10.48
CA ASP A 105 -0.98 -10.20 -9.26
C ASP A 105 0.37 -9.69 -8.74
N SER A 106 1.31 -9.34 -9.63
CA SER A 106 2.63 -8.81 -9.27
C SER A 106 2.69 -7.30 -9.07
N PHE A 107 1.57 -6.58 -9.21
CA PHE A 107 1.53 -5.14 -9.07
C PHE A 107 0.82 -4.72 -7.78
N ASP A 108 1.52 -3.93 -6.98
CA ASP A 108 0.99 -3.33 -5.76
C ASP A 108 1.31 -1.82 -5.73
N PHE A 109 0.31 -1.01 -5.38
CA PHE A 109 0.41 0.44 -5.32
C PHE A 109 1.20 0.88 -4.06
N PRO A 110 2.28 1.68 -4.20
CA PRO A 110 3.05 2.18 -3.06
C PRO A 110 2.35 3.31 -2.30
#